data_AF-A0AAV0VEQ9-F1
#
_entry.id   AF-A0AAV0VEQ9-F1
#
_cell.length_a   1.000
_cell.length_b   1.000
_cell.length_c   1.000
_cell.angle_alpha   90.00
_cell.angle_beta   90.00
_cell.angle_gamma   90.00
#
_symmetry.space_group_name_H-M   'P 1'
#
loop_
_entity.id
_entity.type
_entity.pdbx_description
1 polymer ?
#
loop_
_entity_poly.entity_id
_entity_poly.type
_entity_poly.pdbx_seq_one_letter_code
_entity_poly.pdbx_strand_id
1 'polypeptide(L)'
;MAEESYLHRTVDNIGDWILVKYIVGSKGKKIKHFVGIIKDKTDTNLLLSKFVKLKKELKNSSIFVYPVIEDIDKNVLVDNISCRLPLPKEGKGGELIFMVTFSQFNLK
;
A
#
# COMPACT_ATOMS: atom_id res chain seq x y z
N MET A 1 20.20 -11.17 21.93
CA MET A 1 18.87 -11.76 21.67
C MET A 1 18.01 -10.63 21.13
N ALA A 2 17.70 -10.65 19.84
CA ALA A 2 17.06 -9.54 19.13
C ALA A 2 15.83 -10.07 18.40
N GLU A 3 14.70 -10.18 19.10
CA GLU A 3 13.43 -10.65 18.52
C GLU A 3 12.20 -9.88 19.02
N GLU A 4 12.35 -8.64 19.48
CA GLU A 4 11.22 -7.85 19.98
C GLU A 4 11.11 -6.51 19.26
N SER A 5 10.58 -6.49 18.04
CA SER A 5 10.11 -5.24 17.38
C SER A 5 9.09 -5.44 16.26
N TYR A 6 8.39 -6.59 16.19
CA TYR A 6 7.26 -6.79 15.26
C TYR A 6 5.90 -6.82 15.98
N LEU A 7 5.83 -6.23 17.17
CA LEU A 7 4.57 -6.01 17.87
C LEU A 7 3.77 -4.94 17.12
N HIS A 8 2.64 -5.39 16.55
CA HIS A 8 1.45 -4.62 16.21
C HIS A 8 1.54 -3.14 16.55
N ARG A 9 1.98 -2.31 15.59
CA ARG A 9 1.53 -0.91 15.61
C ARG A 9 0.03 -0.98 15.38
N THR A 10 -0.76 -0.77 16.43
CA THR A 10 -2.23 -0.84 16.42
C THR A 10 -2.88 0.42 15.86
N VAL A 11 -2.09 1.44 15.50
CA VAL A 11 -2.60 2.73 15.03
C VAL A 11 -2.00 3.01 13.66
N ASP A 12 -2.84 3.08 12.62
CA ASP A 12 -2.41 3.51 11.29
C ASP A 12 -1.98 4.96 11.38
N ASN A 13 -0.75 5.33 11.04
CA ASN A 13 -0.28 6.72 11.15
C ASN A 13 -0.20 7.42 9.80
N ILE A 14 -0.32 8.75 9.82
CA ILE A 14 -0.05 9.55 8.62
C ILE A 14 1.40 9.29 8.21
N GLY A 15 1.60 8.99 6.93
CA GLY A 15 2.90 8.60 6.37
C GLY A 15 3.20 7.10 6.40
N ASP A 16 2.37 6.26 7.04
CA ASP A 16 2.54 4.81 6.94
C ASP A 16 2.16 4.31 5.54
N TRP A 17 2.93 3.33 5.06
CA TRP A 17 2.65 2.63 3.81
C TRP A 17 1.81 1.39 4.06
N ILE A 18 0.82 1.18 3.22
CA ILE A 18 -0.18 0.14 3.39
C ILE A 18 -0.42 -0.63 2.08
N LEU A 19 -0.74 -1.91 2.22
CA LEU A 19 -1.32 -2.73 1.18
C LEU A 19 -2.80 -2.88 1.46
N VAL A 20 -3.64 -2.44 0.53
CA VAL A 20 -5.10 -2.42 0.67
C VAL A 20 -5.71 -3.44 -0.27
N LYS A 21 -6.67 -4.24 0.23
CA LYS A 21 -7.50 -5.13 -0.59
C LYS A 21 -8.80 -4.42 -0.99
N TYR A 22 -9.14 -4.48 -2.27
CA TYR A 22 -10.42 -4.04 -2.81
C TYR A 22 -11.12 -5.21 -3.48
N ILE A 23 -12.35 -5.48 -3.08
CA ILE A 23 -13.21 -6.47 -3.74
C ILE A 23 -13.89 -5.77 -4.91
N VAL A 24 -13.58 -6.16 -6.14
CA VAL A 24 -14.17 -5.57 -7.34
C VAL A 24 -15.20 -6.53 -7.93
N GLY A 25 -16.48 -6.14 -7.89
CA GLY A 25 -17.60 -6.77 -8.60
C GLY A 25 -18.71 -7.34 -7.71
N SER A 26 -19.97 -7.15 -8.11
CA SER A 26 -21.16 -7.57 -7.34
C SER A 26 -21.48 -9.08 -7.41
N LYS A 27 -20.83 -9.84 -8.30
CA LYS A 27 -21.14 -11.27 -8.54
C LYS A 27 -19.91 -12.18 -8.74
N GLY A 28 -18.69 -11.70 -8.51
CA GLY A 28 -17.48 -12.48 -8.73
C GLY A 28 -16.27 -11.88 -8.02
N LYS A 29 -15.83 -12.55 -6.96
CA LYS A 29 -14.84 -12.16 -5.95
C LYS A 29 -13.42 -11.91 -6.50
N LYS A 30 -13.22 -10.92 -7.38
CA LYS A 30 -11.86 -10.53 -7.80
C LYS A 30 -11.30 -9.55 -6.78
N ILE A 31 -10.46 -10.06 -5.88
CA ILE A 31 -9.70 -9.25 -4.94
C ILE A 31 -8.53 -8.61 -5.71
N LYS A 32 -8.49 -7.28 -5.69
CA LYS A 32 -7.36 -6.49 -6.18
C LYS A 32 -6.62 -5.91 -5.00
N HIS A 33 -5.32 -5.74 -5.15
CA HIS A 33 -4.48 -5.13 -4.13
C HIS A 33 -3.88 -3.82 -4.66
N PHE A 34 -3.73 -2.86 -3.76
CA PHE A 34 -3.13 -1.56 -4.08
C PHE A 34 -2.15 -1.18 -2.97
N VAL A 35 -1.02 -0.62 -3.37
CA VAL A 35 -0.03 -0.06 -2.44
C VAL A 35 -0.21 1.45 -2.37
N GLY A 36 -0.27 2.00 -1.16
CA GLY A 36 -0.45 3.43 -0.97
C GLY A 36 0.13 3.92 0.34
N ILE A 37 0.15 5.25 0.49
CA ILE A 37 0.57 5.96 1.69
C ILE A 37 -0.62 6.67 2.31
N ILE A 38 -0.75 6.60 3.63
CA ILE A 38 -1.78 7.33 4.37
C ILE A 38 -1.42 8.81 4.39
N LYS A 39 -2.30 9.64 3.83
CA LYS A 39 -2.17 11.09 3.78
C LYS A 39 -2.90 11.77 4.92
N ASP A 40 -4.08 11.27 5.27
CA ASP A 40 -4.92 11.86 6.31
C ASP A 40 -5.80 10.81 6.99
N LYS A 41 -6.29 11.14 8.19
CA LYS A 41 -7.24 10.33 8.96
C LYS A 41 -8.52 11.12 9.15
N THR A 42 -9.65 10.48 8.90
CA THR A 42 -10.96 11.05 9.24
C THR A 42 -11.56 10.34 10.45
N ASP A 43 -12.48 10.99 11.16
CA ASP A 43 -13.13 10.46 12.36
C ASP A 43 -13.95 9.16 12.16
N THR A 44 -14.13 8.70 10.92
CA THR A 44 -15.04 7.59 10.54
C THR A 44 -14.34 6.29 10.15
N ASN A 45 -13.17 5.99 10.71
CA ASN A 45 -12.34 4.81 10.32
C ASN A 45 -11.99 4.78 8.82
N LEU A 46 -11.98 5.95 8.18
CA LEU A 46 -11.56 6.13 6.80
C LEU A 46 -10.22 6.86 6.77
N LEU A 47 -9.30 6.31 6.01
CA LEU A 47 -7.98 6.88 5.77
C LEU A 47 -7.93 7.42 4.35
N LEU A 48 -7.59 8.70 4.19
CA LEU A 48 -7.28 9.25 2.89
C LEU A 48 -5.91 8.71 2.47
N SER A 49 -5.86 7.92 1.41
CA SER A 49 -4.63 7.27 0.96
C SER A 49 -4.32 7.60 -0.49
N LYS A 50 -3.04 7.90 -0.76
CA LYS A 50 -2.52 8.11 -2.10
C LYS A 50 -1.90 6.83 -2.62
N PHE A 51 -2.40 6.31 -3.74
CA PHE A 51 -1.95 5.03 -4.29
C PHE A 51 -0.83 5.18 -5.33
N VAL A 52 0.00 4.15 -5.42
CA VAL A 52 1.11 4.04 -6.38
C VAL A 52 0.91 2.85 -7.31
N LYS A 53 1.48 2.94 -8.52
CA LYS A 53 1.37 1.89 -9.53
C LYS A 53 2.64 1.06 -9.56
N LEU A 54 2.49 -0.27 -9.61
CA LEU A 54 3.63 -1.17 -9.82
C LEU A 54 4.23 -0.90 -11.20
N LYS A 55 5.49 -0.47 -11.23
CA LYS A 55 6.26 -0.23 -12.46
C LYS A 55 7.01 -1.49 -12.88
N LYS A 56 7.66 -2.15 -11.92
CA LYS A 56 8.50 -3.33 -12.17
C LYS A 56 8.63 -4.16 -10.92
N GLU A 57 8.68 -5.47 -11.07
CA GLU A 57 9.04 -6.39 -10.00
C GLU A 57 10.39 -7.04 -10.30
N LEU A 58 11.22 -7.18 -9.27
CA LEU A 58 12.51 -7.84 -9.28
C LEU A 58 12.46 -9.00 -8.29
N LYS A 59 13.46 -9.88 -8.34
CA LYS A 59 13.52 -11.12 -7.54
C LYS A 59 13.28 -10.91 -6.04
N ASN A 60 13.75 -9.79 -5.48
CA ASN A 60 13.67 -9.48 -4.04
C ASN A 60 13.08 -8.08 -3.76
N SER A 61 12.53 -7.39 -4.76
CA SER A 61 12.05 -6.01 -4.58
C SER A 61 11.04 -5.61 -5.63
N SER A 62 10.10 -4.77 -5.27
CA SER A 62 9.11 -4.22 -6.19
C SER A 62 9.23 -2.69 -6.27
N ILE A 63 9.21 -2.19 -7.49
CA ILE A 63 9.37 -0.78 -7.83
C ILE A 63 8.01 -0.23 -8.22
N PHE A 64 7.61 0.83 -7.54
CA PHE A 64 6.37 1.57 -7.79
C PHE A 64 6.68 2.98 -8.25
N VAL A 65 5.71 3.62 -8.89
CA VAL A 65 5.77 5.05 -9.23
C VAL A 65 4.44 5.70 -8.93
N TYR A 66 4.49 7.00 -8.63
CA TYR A 66 3.27 7.79 -8.62
C TYR A 66 2.68 7.85 -10.03
N PRO A 67 1.35 7.67 -10.19
CA PRO A 67 0.70 7.89 -11.46
C PRO A 67 0.85 9.36 -11.90
N VAL A 68 0.91 9.59 -13.22
CA VAL A 68 1.09 10.93 -13.81
C VAL A 68 -0.07 11.86 -13.50
N ILE A 69 -1.27 11.30 -13.33
CA ILE A 69 -2.45 12.01 -12.86
C ILE A 69 -2.66 11.59 -11.41
N GLU A 70 -2.89 12.55 -10.51
CA GLU A 70 -3.27 12.34 -9.11
C GLU A 70 -4.70 11.75 -8.99
N ASP A 71 -4.99 10.70 -9.76
CA ASP A 71 -6.34 10.20 -10.00
C ASP A 71 -6.87 9.33 -8.85
N ILE A 72 -6.05 9.06 -7.82
CA ILE A 72 -6.35 8.03 -6.85
C ILE A 72 -5.89 8.43 -5.45
N ASP A 73 -6.44 9.54 -4.94
CA ASP A 73 -6.69 9.66 -3.51
C ASP A 73 -8.03 8.99 -3.22
N LYS A 74 -8.03 7.97 -2.36
CA LYS A 74 -9.26 7.27 -1.99
C LYS A 74 -9.40 7.16 -0.50
N ASN A 75 -10.65 7.21 -0.06
CA ASN A 75 -11.05 6.84 1.28
C ASN A 75 -10.94 5.31 1.42
N VAL A 76 -10.06 4.86 2.30
CA VAL A 76 -9.79 3.46 2.61
C VAL A 76 -10.36 3.16 3.99
N LEU A 77 -11.26 2.19 4.09
CA LEU A 77 -11.66 1.63 5.39
C LEU A 77 -10.47 0.90 6.00
N VAL A 78 -10.23 1.11 7.29
CA VAL A 78 -9.14 0.44 8.04
C VAL A 78 -9.21 -1.10 7.90
N ASP A 79 -10.42 -1.68 7.88
CA ASP A 79 -10.63 -3.12 7.68
C ASP A 79 -10.16 -3.68 6.33
N ASN A 80 -9.96 -2.80 5.34
CA ASN A 80 -9.45 -3.18 4.03
C ASN A 80 -7.92 -3.18 3.96
N ILE A 81 -7.23 -2.78 5.03
CA ILE A 81 -5.77 -2.86 5.10
C ILE A 81 -5.37 -4.31 5.33
N SER A 82 -4.69 -4.90 4.35
CA SER A 82 -4.16 -6.26 4.45
C SER A 82 -2.90 -6.32 5.29
N CYS A 83 -2.00 -5.36 5.11
CA CYS A 83 -0.78 -5.25 5.89
C CYS A 83 -0.15 -3.87 5.76
N ARG A 84 0.79 -3.58 6.67
CA ARG A 84 1.65 -2.40 6.62
C ARG A 84 2.98 -2.75 5.98
N LEU A 85 3.51 -1.80 5.23
CA LEU A 85 4.73 -1.96 4.47
C LEU A 85 5.86 -1.16 5.11
N PRO A 86 7.11 -1.62 4.96
CA PRO A 86 8.26 -0.81 5.34
C PRO A 86 8.31 0.45 4.47
N LEU A 87 9.01 1.48 4.96
CA LEU A 87 9.29 2.67 4.17
C LEU A 87 10.03 2.27 2.89
N PRO A 88 9.56 2.70 1.70
CA PRO A 88 10.28 2.48 0.46
C PRO A 88 11.55 3.31 0.41
N LYS A 89 12.52 2.85 -0.37
CA LYS A 89 13.65 3.68 -0.79
C LYS A 89 13.28 4.48 -2.02
N GLU A 90 13.68 5.74 -2.06
CA GLU A 90 13.50 6.57 -3.24
C GLU A 90 14.56 6.21 -4.31
N GLY A 91 14.08 5.90 -5.51
CA GLY A 91 14.90 5.64 -6.69
C GLY A 91 14.97 6.86 -7.62
N LYS A 92 15.54 6.67 -8.82
CA LYS A 92 15.66 7.75 -9.81
C LYS A 92 14.31 8.01 -10.47
N GLY A 93 13.95 9.29 -10.63
CA GLY A 93 12.73 9.70 -11.35
C GLY A 93 11.41 9.39 -10.63
N GLY A 94 11.39 9.52 -9.30
CA GLY A 94 10.17 9.32 -8.50
C GLY A 94 9.79 7.85 -8.27
N GLU A 95 10.75 6.93 -8.42
CA GLU A 95 10.59 5.52 -8.12
C GLU A 95 10.56 5.27 -6.60
N LEU A 96 9.73 4.31 -6.19
CA LEU A 96 9.57 3.86 -4.82
C LEU A 96 9.90 2.37 -4.77
N ILE A 97 11.00 2.04 -4.11
CA ILE A 97 11.56 0.68 -4.10
C ILE A 97 11.27 0.04 -2.75
N PHE A 98 10.39 -0.96 -2.76
CA PHE A 98 10.13 -1.80 -1.61
C PHE A 98 11.01 -3.04 -1.68
N MET A 99 11.76 -3.34 -0.62
CA MET A 99 12.57 -4.58 -0.50
C MET A 99 11.69 -5.80 -0.13
N VAL A 100 10.52 -5.88 -0.74
CA VAL A 100 9.56 -6.98 -0.65
C VAL A 100 8.96 -7.21 -2.03
N THR A 101 8.61 -8.45 -2.33
CA THR A 101 7.91 -8.82 -3.57
C THR A 101 6.41 -8.93 -3.31
N PHE A 102 5.61 -8.57 -4.31
CA PHE A 102 4.16 -8.61 -4.22
C PHE A 102 3.57 -9.60 -5.22
N SER A 103 4.37 -10.54 -5.73
CA SER A 103 3.98 -11.52 -6.75
C SER A 103 2.77 -12.37 -6.34
N GLN A 104 2.51 -12.51 -5.04
CA GLN A 104 1.37 -13.24 -4.48
C GLN A 104 0.07 -12.40 -4.50
N PHE A 105 0.17 -11.10 -4.73
CA PHE A 105 -0.96 -10.17 -4.75
C PHE A 105 -1.30 -9.76 -6.17
N ASN A 106 -2.59 -9.72 -6.48
CA ASN A 106 -3.08 -9.16 -7.75
C ASN A 106 -3.02 -7.62 -7.72
N LEU A 107 -1.82 -7.07 -7.89
CA LEU A 107 -1.57 -5.63 -7.99
C LEU A 107 -1.99 -5.11 -9.38
N LYS A 108 -2.75 -4.02 -9.44
CA LYS A 108 -3.13 -3.36 -10.71
C LYS A 108 -2.91 -1.86 -10.66
#